data_AF-A0AA88RNJ6-F1
#
_entry.id   AF-A0AA88RNJ6-F1
#
_cell.length_a   1.000
_cell.length_b   1.000
_cell.length_c   1.000
_cell.angle_alpha   90.00
_cell.angle_beta   90.00
_cell.angle_gamma   90.00
#
_symmetry.space_group_name_H-M   'P 1'
#
loop_
_entity.id
_entity.type
_entity.pdbx_description
1 polymer ?
#
loop_
_entity_poly.entity_id
_entity_poly.type
_entity_poly.pdbx_seq_one_letter_code
_entity_poly.pdbx_strand_id
1 'polypeptide(L)'
;MVCEKCEKKLSKVIVPDKWKDGASNTTEGGGRKINENKLLSKKSRSVCNVRLGLEFEYIFKGDTKTQRTSVLSFVFVLLFSSSWAASARNHEDFLQCLSIESQNSTSISQIIYTPNNSSFLPILQFSIENLRFISSDTPKPAVIVTPVDESQIPTIIKCAKKHDMQIRIRSGGHDYEGLSYVSQVPFIILDMINLRSISVDTETSTAWVQTGATIGELYYRIAEKSKVLGFPAGVCPTVGVGGHVSGGGYGYMLRKYGLAADNVIDARLVNVDGEILDRKSMGEDLFWAIRGGGGASFGVILDWKIKLVPVPETVTVFTVRKTIEQNATNLFHQWQSVASKLHEDLFIRINVRRNTTRDGKVTIQAFFISLFLGRRDRLLSLMQESFPQLGLAEEDCKEMSWIESVLYHDGIPSGEPLEVLLNRTQADKPYFKAKSDFITKPISKEGIKGIWKLFYEDEAKAAQLVLNPYGGKMEEISESAIPFPHRAGNLYKIQHLVYWTEEDKVSAERHIKWIRRLYRYMAPYASKSPRASYINYRDLDIGVNEKGNTSDAQASIWGTKYFKNNFKRLVKVKTRVDPGNFFRNEQSIPPLSSRRKKSGD
;
A
#
# COMPACT_ATOMS: atom_id res chain seq x y z
N MET A 1 22.32 18.82 -35.27
CA MET A 1 22.61 17.49 -35.84
C MET A 1 21.66 16.49 -35.21
N VAL A 2 20.96 15.70 -36.02
CA VAL A 2 20.08 14.60 -35.60
C VAL A 2 20.71 13.31 -36.13
N CYS A 3 20.66 12.21 -35.39
CA CYS A 3 21.24 10.94 -35.79
C CYS A 3 20.15 9.86 -35.92
N GLU A 4 20.10 9.19 -37.07
CA GLU A 4 19.08 8.20 -37.42
C GLU A 4 19.27 6.90 -36.63
N LYS A 5 18.47 6.70 -35.58
CA LYS A 5 18.16 5.34 -35.06
C LYS A 5 16.84 5.18 -34.30
N CYS A 6 15.98 6.20 -34.27
CA CYS A 6 14.67 6.14 -33.61
C CYS A 6 13.47 5.99 -34.57
N GLU A 7 13.68 5.84 -35.89
CA GLU A 7 12.63 5.87 -36.90
C GLU A 7 12.19 4.47 -37.39
N LYS A 8 12.00 3.51 -36.48
CA LYS A 8 11.52 2.16 -36.86
C LYS A 8 10.65 1.41 -35.84
N LYS A 9 9.94 2.14 -34.97
CA LYS A 9 8.93 1.54 -34.07
C LYS A 9 7.68 2.40 -33.77
N LEU A 10 7.40 3.42 -34.58
CA LEU A 10 6.20 4.27 -34.50
C LEU A 10 5.44 4.35 -35.83
N SER A 11 5.03 3.19 -36.36
CA SER A 11 3.99 3.09 -37.39
C SER A 11 3.32 1.71 -37.33
N LYS A 12 2.04 1.63 -37.75
CA LYS A 12 1.08 0.53 -37.51
C LYS A 12 0.53 0.51 -36.06
N VAL A 13 -0.78 0.57 -35.78
CA VAL A 13 -1.97 0.75 -36.65
C VAL A 13 -3.03 1.61 -35.93
N ILE A 14 -3.54 2.66 -36.59
CA ILE A 14 -4.97 3.06 -36.50
C ILE A 14 -5.46 3.37 -37.92
N VAL A 15 -6.40 2.53 -38.39
CA VAL A 15 -7.56 2.77 -39.28
C VAL A 15 -7.52 3.91 -40.33
N PRO A 16 -7.84 3.59 -41.59
CA PRO A 16 -8.89 4.31 -42.32
C PRO A 16 -10.16 3.48 -42.55
N ASP A 17 -11.26 4.17 -42.84
CA ASP A 17 -12.63 3.65 -42.70
C ASP A 17 -13.19 2.86 -43.90
N LYS A 18 -14.36 2.26 -43.67
CA LYS A 18 -15.13 1.42 -44.61
C LYS A 18 -15.45 2.10 -45.95
N TRP A 19 -15.43 1.33 -47.03
CA TRP A 19 -16.32 1.51 -48.19
C TRP A 19 -17.41 0.43 -48.19
N LYS A 20 -18.52 0.70 -48.88
CA LYS A 20 -19.76 -0.10 -48.81
C LYS A 20 -19.91 -1.14 -49.91
N ASP A 21 -20.65 -2.19 -49.55
CA ASP A 21 -21.74 -2.84 -50.31
C ASP A 21 -21.82 -2.59 -51.82
N GLY A 22 -21.69 -3.68 -52.60
CA GLY A 22 -22.05 -3.71 -54.02
C GLY A 22 -23.10 -4.79 -54.28
N ALA A 23 -24.35 -4.40 -54.50
CA ALA A 23 -25.42 -5.23 -55.05
C ALA A 23 -26.26 -4.35 -56.01
N SER A 24 -26.67 -4.90 -57.15
CA SER A 24 -27.22 -4.13 -58.27
C SER A 24 -28.74 -3.91 -58.19
N ASN A 25 -29.22 -2.75 -58.66
CA ASN A 25 -30.02 -2.68 -59.90
C ASN A 25 -30.42 -1.24 -60.33
N THR A 26 -30.08 -0.93 -61.59
CA THR A 26 -30.85 -0.19 -62.62
C THR A 26 -31.63 1.12 -62.32
N THR A 27 -31.15 2.18 -62.99
CA THR A 27 -31.90 3.15 -63.86
C THR A 27 -32.74 4.32 -63.29
N GLU A 28 -32.61 5.47 -63.99
CA GLU A 28 -33.42 6.72 -63.98
C GLU A 28 -33.45 7.55 -62.67
N GLY A 29 -33.44 8.91 -62.70
CA GLY A 29 -33.22 9.87 -63.78
C GLY A 29 -33.58 11.32 -63.37
N GLY A 30 -32.97 12.36 -63.97
CA GLY A 30 -33.44 13.76 -63.87
C GLY A 30 -32.68 14.70 -62.91
N GLY A 31 -31.94 15.68 -63.45
CA GLY A 31 -31.09 16.62 -62.69
C GLY A 31 -31.66 17.99 -62.31
N ARG A 32 -30.71 18.90 -61.97
CA ARG A 32 -30.63 20.36 -62.30
C ARG A 32 -30.70 21.39 -61.14
N LYS A 33 -29.96 22.50 -61.32
CA LYS A 33 -29.82 23.75 -60.53
C LYS A 33 -28.99 23.64 -59.23
N ILE A 34 -27.91 24.39 -58.93
CA ILE A 34 -27.28 25.68 -59.37
C ILE A 34 -27.66 26.94 -58.55
N ASN A 35 -26.70 27.40 -57.72
CA ASN A 35 -26.24 28.78 -57.38
C ASN A 35 -25.23 28.65 -56.20
N GLU A 36 -24.03 29.26 -56.11
CA GLU A 36 -23.60 30.68 -56.21
C GLU A 36 -24.19 31.60 -55.11
N ASN A 37 -23.51 32.56 -54.44
CA ASN A 37 -22.10 33.03 -54.26
C ASN A 37 -22.10 34.12 -53.13
N LYS A 38 -21.06 34.72 -52.50
CA LYS A 38 -19.56 34.79 -52.46
C LYS A 38 -19.16 35.21 -51.00
N LEU A 39 -18.14 34.65 -50.32
CA LEU A 39 -16.71 35.04 -50.23
C LEU A 39 -16.33 36.45 -49.66
N LEU A 40 -15.41 36.47 -48.66
CA LEU A 40 -14.40 37.51 -48.24
C LEU A 40 -14.59 38.52 -47.06
N SER A 41 -14.06 38.12 -45.88
CA SER A 41 -13.00 38.78 -45.07
C SER A 41 -13.06 40.24 -44.53
N LYS A 42 -12.63 40.44 -43.26
CA LYS A 42 -11.46 41.29 -42.87
C LYS A 42 -11.02 41.12 -41.39
N LYS A 43 -9.85 41.69 -41.02
CA LYS A 43 -9.16 41.63 -39.70
C LYS A 43 -9.21 42.99 -38.97
N SER A 44 -9.03 43.03 -37.63
CA SER A 44 -8.16 44.02 -36.94
C SER A 44 -7.86 43.66 -35.45
N ARG A 45 -7.01 44.46 -34.77
CA ARG A 45 -6.56 44.34 -33.35
C ARG A 45 -6.49 45.71 -32.64
N SER A 46 -6.85 45.77 -31.36
CA SER A 46 -6.29 46.61 -30.26
C SER A 46 -6.96 46.16 -28.94
N VAL A 47 -6.38 46.11 -27.74
CA VAL A 47 -5.31 46.85 -27.01
C VAL A 47 -5.76 48.21 -26.46
N CYS A 48 -5.87 48.30 -25.13
CA CYS A 48 -5.80 49.55 -24.36
C CYS A 48 -5.27 49.25 -22.92
N ASN A 49 -4.77 50.25 -22.21
CA ASN A 49 -3.93 50.08 -21.02
C ASN A 49 -4.02 51.27 -20.04
N VAL A 50 -4.10 51.03 -18.73
CA VAL A 50 -4.24 52.03 -17.65
C VAL A 50 -3.72 51.42 -16.32
N ARG A 51 -3.36 52.17 -15.27
CA ARG A 51 -2.28 53.17 -15.03
C ARG A 51 -2.20 53.33 -13.47
N LEU A 52 -1.16 53.98 -12.95
CA LEU A 52 -0.89 54.12 -11.50
C LEU A 52 -1.02 55.56 -10.96
N GLY A 53 -1.21 55.67 -9.64
CA GLY A 53 -1.21 56.90 -8.81
C GLY A 53 -2.15 56.73 -7.60
N LEU A 54 -1.89 57.26 -6.39
CA LEU A 54 -0.79 58.09 -5.88
C LEU A 54 -0.50 57.80 -4.38
N GLU A 55 0.78 57.92 -4.00
CA GLU A 55 1.40 58.56 -2.82
C GLU A 55 0.79 58.53 -1.39
N PHE A 56 1.71 58.40 -0.42
CA PHE A 56 1.84 59.34 0.71
C PHE A 56 3.31 59.39 1.18
N GLU A 57 3.91 60.58 1.29
CA GLU A 57 5.27 60.77 1.84
C GLU A 57 5.25 61.01 3.37
N TYR A 58 6.41 60.82 4.02
CA TYR A 58 6.72 61.51 5.29
C TYR A 58 8.22 61.82 5.41
N ILE A 59 8.52 62.96 6.05
CA ILE A 59 9.81 63.67 6.09
C ILE A 59 10.06 64.09 7.56
N PHE A 60 11.25 64.10 8.17
CA PHE A 60 12.65 64.00 7.69
C PHE A 60 13.38 62.89 8.52
N LYS A 61 14.71 62.70 8.66
CA LYS A 61 15.95 63.43 8.32
C LYS A 61 17.12 62.42 8.14
N GLY A 62 18.33 62.87 7.80
CA GLY A 62 19.53 62.02 7.73
C GLY A 62 20.63 62.39 8.72
N ASP A 63 21.44 61.40 9.13
CA ASP A 63 22.73 61.58 9.82
C ASP A 63 23.71 60.44 9.43
N THR A 64 24.99 60.53 9.84
CA THR A 64 26.11 59.95 9.06
C THR A 64 26.77 58.66 9.61
N LYS A 65 27.41 57.91 8.69
CA LYS A 65 28.21 56.66 8.87
C LYS A 65 27.36 55.41 9.20
N THR A 66 27.68 54.19 8.77
CA THR A 66 28.96 53.63 8.27
C THR A 66 28.70 52.61 7.15
N GLN A 67 29.62 52.46 6.18
CA GLN A 67 29.58 51.33 5.24
C GLN A 67 29.76 49.98 5.97
N ARG A 68 28.83 49.04 5.77
CA ARG A 68 29.07 47.60 5.95
C ARG A 68 28.56 46.85 4.73
N THR A 69 29.49 46.23 4.01
CA THR A 69 29.24 45.47 2.78
C THR A 69 28.57 44.12 3.05
N SER A 70 28.05 43.49 1.99
CA SER A 70 27.29 42.24 2.08
C SER A 70 28.08 41.08 2.68
N VAL A 71 27.54 40.49 3.75
CA VAL A 71 28.01 39.21 4.34
C VAL A 71 26.88 38.18 4.44
N LEU A 72 25.62 38.61 4.61
CA LEU A 72 24.47 37.70 4.84
C LEU A 72 24.26 36.67 3.71
N SER A 73 24.52 37.04 2.44
CA SER A 73 24.31 36.14 1.30
C SER A 73 25.25 34.93 1.29
N PHE A 74 26.46 35.04 1.87
CA PHE A 74 27.41 33.92 1.93
C PHE A 74 27.06 32.91 3.03
N VAL A 75 26.48 33.38 4.15
CA VAL A 75 26.14 32.51 5.30
C VAL A 75 25.08 31.47 4.92
N PHE A 76 24.09 31.83 4.10
CA PHE A 76 23.09 30.86 3.63
C PHE A 76 23.69 29.75 2.76
N VAL A 77 24.63 30.08 1.85
CA VAL A 77 25.31 29.08 1.01
C VAL A 77 26.18 28.15 1.86
N LEU A 78 26.87 28.68 2.88
CA LEU A 78 27.67 27.89 3.83
C LEU A 78 26.82 26.95 4.71
N LEU A 79 25.62 27.35 5.12
CA LEU A 79 24.72 26.50 5.93
C LEU A 79 24.13 25.33 5.12
N PHE A 80 23.79 25.54 3.84
CA PHE A 80 23.34 24.45 2.97
C PHE A 80 24.49 23.50 2.58
N SER A 81 25.66 24.04 2.22
CA SER A 81 26.82 23.20 1.83
C SER A 81 27.42 22.41 2.99
N SER A 82 27.47 22.97 4.21
CA SER A 82 27.90 22.22 5.41
C SER A 82 26.94 21.08 5.77
N SER A 83 25.63 21.28 5.59
CA SER A 83 24.62 20.23 5.78
C SER A 83 24.82 19.05 4.80
N TRP A 84 25.13 19.34 3.54
CA TRP A 84 25.42 18.31 2.52
C TRP A 84 26.76 17.61 2.80
N ALA A 85 27.80 18.35 3.22
CA ALA A 85 29.10 17.79 3.59
C ALA A 85 29.02 16.88 4.83
N ALA A 86 28.13 17.17 5.79
CA ALA A 86 27.87 16.29 6.93
C ALA A 86 27.20 14.98 6.49
N SER A 87 26.13 15.03 5.67
CA SER A 87 25.51 13.80 5.14
C SER A 87 26.41 13.02 4.18
N ALA A 88 27.37 13.67 3.53
CA ALA A 88 28.43 13.00 2.77
C ALA A 88 29.32 12.16 3.70
N ARG A 89 29.89 12.76 4.76
CA ARG A 89 30.77 12.02 5.69
C ARG A 89 30.06 10.85 6.37
N ASN A 90 28.85 11.04 6.89
CA ASN A 90 28.14 9.99 7.61
C ASN A 90 27.91 8.69 6.79
N HIS A 91 27.78 8.76 5.46
CA HIS A 91 27.64 7.56 4.63
C HIS A 91 28.99 6.94 4.25
N GLU A 92 30.04 7.74 4.05
CA GLU A 92 31.42 7.24 3.87
C GLU A 92 31.90 6.53 5.15
N ASP A 93 31.70 7.13 6.32
CA ASP A 93 32.01 6.55 7.63
C ASP A 93 31.24 5.23 7.87
N PHE A 94 29.95 5.18 7.48
CA PHE A 94 29.12 3.98 7.56
C PHE A 94 29.66 2.85 6.65
N LEU A 95 30.07 3.16 5.42
CA LEU A 95 30.67 2.19 4.49
C LEU A 95 32.03 1.70 4.99
N GLN A 96 32.86 2.59 5.55
CA GLN A 96 34.11 2.20 6.19
C GLN A 96 33.85 1.31 7.42
N CYS A 97 32.86 1.63 8.24
CA CYS A 97 32.43 0.80 9.36
C CYS A 97 32.02 -0.61 8.91
N LEU A 98 31.18 -0.74 7.87
CA LEU A 98 30.81 -2.06 7.31
C LEU A 98 32.02 -2.86 6.82
N SER A 99 33.01 -2.20 6.22
CA SER A 99 34.23 -2.85 5.71
C SER A 99 35.13 -3.37 6.83
N ILE A 100 35.22 -2.65 7.96
CA ILE A 100 36.04 -3.01 9.13
C ILE A 100 35.34 -4.04 10.04
N GLU A 101 34.03 -3.91 10.23
CA GLU A 101 33.23 -4.71 11.17
C GLU A 101 32.67 -6.00 10.54
N SER A 102 32.84 -6.19 9.22
CA SER A 102 32.55 -7.46 8.56
C SER A 102 33.75 -8.41 8.65
N GLN A 103 33.51 -9.64 9.09
CA GLN A 103 34.50 -10.72 9.04
C GLN A 103 34.90 -11.10 7.60
N ASN A 104 34.14 -10.66 6.59
CA ASN A 104 34.43 -10.85 5.17
C ASN A 104 34.07 -9.58 4.39
N SER A 105 35.08 -8.75 4.10
CA SER A 105 34.92 -7.48 3.37
C SER A 105 34.56 -7.68 1.88
N THR A 106 34.92 -8.82 1.28
CA THR A 106 34.51 -9.18 -0.09
C THR A 106 33.03 -9.53 -0.15
N SER A 107 32.50 -10.22 0.87
CA SER A 107 31.07 -10.55 0.96
C SER A 107 30.21 -9.30 1.21
N ILE A 108 30.62 -8.41 2.12
CA ILE A 108 29.82 -7.21 2.45
C ILE A 108 29.77 -6.21 1.28
N SER A 109 30.85 -6.09 0.49
CA SER A 109 30.89 -5.16 -0.66
C SER A 109 30.01 -5.60 -1.84
N GLN A 110 29.73 -6.90 -1.99
CA GLN A 110 28.85 -7.42 -3.06
C GLN A 110 27.36 -7.12 -2.84
N ILE A 111 26.94 -6.87 -1.60
CA ILE A 111 25.55 -6.58 -1.22
C ILE A 111 25.27 -5.07 -1.04
N ILE A 112 26.26 -4.20 -1.30
CA ILE A 112 26.17 -2.75 -1.10
C ILE A 112 25.96 -2.04 -2.44
N TYR A 113 24.97 -1.14 -2.49
CA TYR A 113 24.75 -0.24 -3.62
C TYR A 113 24.66 1.21 -3.16
N THR A 114 25.50 2.05 -3.74
CA THR A 114 25.55 3.51 -3.56
C THR A 114 25.08 4.20 -4.85
N PRO A 115 24.74 5.50 -4.85
CA PRO A 115 24.41 6.24 -6.06
C PRO A 115 25.46 6.19 -7.19
N ASN A 116 26.72 5.83 -6.88
CA ASN A 116 27.80 5.66 -7.85
C ASN A 116 27.74 4.31 -8.61
N ASN A 117 26.96 3.33 -8.13
CA ASN A 117 26.79 2.04 -8.77
C ASN A 117 25.66 2.09 -9.81
N SER A 118 25.91 1.66 -11.05
CA SER A 118 24.88 1.62 -12.11
C SER A 118 23.65 0.77 -11.74
N SER A 119 23.81 -0.25 -10.90
CA SER A 119 22.73 -1.10 -10.39
C SER A 119 21.82 -0.42 -9.34
N PHE A 120 22.22 0.72 -8.78
CA PHE A 120 21.51 1.36 -7.66
C PHE A 120 20.08 1.76 -7.98
N LEU A 121 19.84 2.47 -9.10
CA LEU A 121 18.49 2.87 -9.50
C LEU A 121 17.60 1.66 -9.86
N PRO A 122 18.06 0.68 -10.67
CA PRO A 122 17.32 -0.57 -10.88
C PRO A 122 16.91 -1.28 -9.59
N ILE A 123 17.84 -1.45 -8.63
CA ILE A 123 17.57 -2.13 -7.35
C ILE A 123 16.64 -1.30 -6.47
N LEU A 124 16.78 0.03 -6.46
CA LEU A 124 15.86 0.91 -5.77
C LEU A 124 14.43 0.80 -6.36
N GLN A 125 14.29 0.84 -7.68
CA GLN A 125 13.00 0.89 -8.36
C GLN A 125 12.29 -0.47 -8.45
N PHE A 126 13.04 -1.58 -8.45
CA PHE A 126 12.53 -2.95 -8.61
C PHE A 126 11.26 -3.22 -7.79
N SER A 127 11.31 -2.94 -6.48
CA SER A 127 10.19 -3.09 -5.55
C SER A 127 9.64 -1.74 -5.04
N ILE A 128 9.49 -0.73 -5.90
CA ILE A 128 8.62 0.43 -5.63
C ILE A 128 7.26 0.11 -6.23
N GLU A 129 6.24 -0.11 -5.39
CA GLU A 129 4.89 -0.53 -5.83
C GLU A 129 3.87 0.61 -5.87
N ASN A 130 4.21 1.78 -5.32
CA ASN A 130 3.44 3.01 -5.50
C ASN A 130 4.30 4.05 -6.24
N LEU A 131 3.99 4.28 -7.52
CA LEU A 131 4.79 5.16 -8.37
C LEU A 131 4.78 6.63 -7.92
N ARG A 132 3.87 7.04 -7.01
CA ARG A 132 3.90 8.36 -6.34
C ARG A 132 5.25 8.70 -5.68
N PHE A 133 6.11 7.70 -5.46
CA PHE A 133 7.43 7.83 -4.84
C PHE A 133 8.60 7.51 -5.78
N ILE A 134 8.38 7.30 -7.09
CA ILE A 134 9.47 6.99 -8.03
C ILE A 134 10.21 8.24 -8.53
N SER A 135 9.52 9.37 -8.61
CA SER A 135 9.99 10.66 -9.13
C SER A 135 11.33 11.10 -8.53
N SER A 136 12.13 11.83 -9.33
CA SER A 136 13.41 12.48 -8.95
C SER A 136 13.37 13.10 -7.55
N ASP A 137 12.32 13.85 -7.28
CA ASP A 137 12.15 14.74 -6.12
C ASP A 137 11.87 13.97 -4.82
N THR A 138 11.54 12.68 -4.89
CA THR A 138 11.38 11.83 -3.71
C THR A 138 12.76 11.56 -3.11
N PRO A 139 13.01 11.81 -1.81
CA PRO A 139 14.30 11.53 -1.18
C PRO A 139 14.79 10.10 -1.42
N LYS A 140 16.05 9.97 -1.83
CA LYS A 140 16.72 8.70 -2.15
C LYS A 140 17.63 8.26 -0.99
N PRO A 141 17.84 6.95 -0.76
CA PRO A 141 18.77 6.49 0.27
C PRO A 141 20.21 6.83 -0.10
N ALA A 142 21.09 6.92 0.90
CA ALA A 142 22.53 7.03 0.67
C ALA A 142 23.16 5.68 0.31
N VAL A 143 22.63 4.58 0.88
CA VAL A 143 23.08 3.20 0.62
C VAL A 143 21.87 2.26 0.61
N ILE A 144 21.88 1.27 -0.27
CA ILE A 144 21.00 0.10 -0.21
C ILE A 144 21.87 -1.11 0.12
N VAL A 145 21.44 -1.94 1.06
CA VAL A 145 22.14 -3.18 1.44
C VAL A 145 21.18 -4.37 1.29
N THR A 146 21.61 -5.44 0.63
CA THR A 146 20.79 -6.64 0.31
C THR A 146 21.33 -7.93 0.93
N PRO A 147 21.27 -8.11 2.28
CA PRO A 147 21.85 -9.26 2.96
C PRO A 147 21.50 -10.60 2.31
N VAL A 148 22.52 -11.43 2.09
CA VAL A 148 22.37 -12.82 1.62
C VAL A 148 22.43 -13.82 2.77
N ASP A 149 22.94 -13.39 3.92
CA ASP A 149 23.00 -14.15 5.16
C ASP A 149 22.58 -13.27 6.36
N GLU A 150 21.92 -13.84 7.35
CA GLU A 150 21.40 -13.11 8.52
C GLU A 150 22.49 -12.53 9.43
N SER A 151 23.68 -13.12 9.47
CA SER A 151 24.84 -12.63 10.25
C SER A 151 25.35 -11.26 9.78
N GLN A 152 24.98 -10.83 8.57
CA GLN A 152 25.32 -9.52 8.03
C GLN A 152 24.48 -8.39 8.67
N ILE A 153 23.27 -8.70 9.16
CA ILE A 153 22.31 -7.70 9.66
C ILE A 153 22.74 -7.04 10.99
N PRO A 154 23.26 -7.77 11.99
CA PRO A 154 23.83 -7.18 13.21
C PRO A 154 24.89 -6.10 12.93
N THR A 155 25.81 -6.35 11.99
CA THR A 155 26.85 -5.38 11.61
C THR A 155 26.26 -4.14 10.93
N ILE A 156 25.23 -4.30 10.10
CA ILE A 156 24.51 -3.18 9.47
C ILE A 156 23.81 -2.32 10.53
N ILE A 157 23.14 -2.94 11.51
CA ILE A 157 22.51 -2.24 12.65
C ILE A 157 23.58 -1.50 13.47
N LYS A 158 24.68 -2.17 13.83
CA LYS A 158 25.80 -1.59 14.60
C LYS A 158 26.36 -0.34 13.92
N CYS A 159 26.69 -0.42 12.63
CA CYS A 159 27.25 0.71 11.88
C CYS A 159 26.22 1.83 11.66
N ALA A 160 24.97 1.51 11.34
CA ALA A 160 23.94 2.53 11.17
C ALA A 160 23.68 3.32 12.48
N LYS A 161 23.63 2.61 13.61
CA LYS A 161 23.50 3.16 14.98
C LYS A 161 24.70 4.03 15.38
N LYS A 162 25.92 3.65 14.98
CA LYS A 162 27.18 4.38 15.23
C LYS A 162 27.28 5.71 14.47
N HIS A 163 26.66 5.82 13.30
CA HIS A 163 26.78 6.99 12.40
C HIS A 163 25.44 7.76 12.20
N ASP A 164 24.45 7.54 13.08
CA ASP A 164 23.05 8.04 13.04
C ASP A 164 22.38 7.96 11.65
N MET A 165 22.67 6.86 10.93
CA MET A 165 22.01 6.56 9.66
C MET A 165 20.69 5.85 9.96
N GLN A 166 19.55 6.44 9.57
CA GLN A 166 18.27 5.79 9.77
C GLN A 166 18.13 4.56 8.86
N ILE A 167 17.68 3.43 9.40
CA ILE A 167 17.34 2.25 8.58
C ILE A 167 15.86 2.32 8.15
N ARG A 168 15.60 2.17 6.85
CA ARG A 168 14.29 1.73 6.33
C ARG A 168 14.38 0.27 5.93
N ILE A 169 13.52 -0.57 6.48
CA ILE A 169 13.51 -2.01 6.22
C ILE A 169 12.53 -2.30 5.08
N ARG A 170 12.98 -3.02 4.05
CA ARG A 170 12.18 -3.37 2.87
C ARG A 170 12.07 -4.89 2.70
N SER A 171 10.86 -5.33 2.38
CA SER A 171 10.56 -6.67 1.86
C SER A 171 10.04 -6.50 0.42
N GLY A 172 8.84 -6.97 0.08
CA GLY A 172 8.20 -6.70 -1.23
C GLY A 172 7.69 -5.27 -1.47
N GLY A 173 8.21 -4.23 -0.79
CA GLY A 173 7.96 -2.82 -1.16
C GLY A 173 6.54 -2.23 -1.06
N HIS A 174 5.52 -3.00 -0.66
CA HIS A 174 4.10 -2.60 -0.69
C HIS A 174 3.63 -1.56 0.37
N ASP A 175 4.52 -0.77 0.98
CA ASP A 175 4.08 0.29 1.92
C ASP A 175 3.41 1.45 1.17
N TYR A 176 2.14 1.72 1.49
CA TYR A 176 1.30 2.67 0.76
C TYR A 176 1.77 4.13 0.79
N GLU A 177 2.65 4.49 1.73
CA GLU A 177 3.27 5.81 1.83
C GLU A 177 4.80 5.75 1.61
N GLY A 178 5.31 4.64 1.06
CA GLY A 178 6.71 4.47 0.69
C GLY A 178 7.66 4.33 1.90
N LEU A 179 7.17 4.12 3.12
CA LEU A 179 7.98 4.25 4.34
C LEU A 179 9.12 3.22 4.45
N SER A 180 9.10 2.15 3.64
CA SER A 180 10.20 1.17 3.50
C SER A 180 11.35 1.61 2.59
N TYR A 181 11.23 2.71 1.84
CA TYR A 181 12.25 3.17 0.89
C TYR A 181 12.35 4.71 0.71
N VAL A 182 11.62 5.50 1.51
CA VAL A 182 11.69 6.97 1.53
C VAL A 182 11.92 7.46 2.96
N SER A 183 12.74 8.50 3.14
CA SER A 183 12.86 9.23 4.40
C SER A 183 13.17 10.72 4.20
N GLN A 184 12.81 11.55 5.18
CA GLN A 184 13.08 12.99 5.21
C GLN A 184 14.38 13.38 5.95
N VAL A 185 15.27 12.39 6.18
CA VAL A 185 16.62 12.47 6.78
C VAL A 185 17.54 11.46 6.08
N PRO A 186 18.89 11.58 6.16
CA PRO A 186 19.81 10.57 5.63
C PRO A 186 19.49 9.16 6.13
N PHE A 187 19.43 8.20 5.20
CA PHE A 187 18.96 6.85 5.49
C PHE A 187 19.61 5.80 4.59
N ILE A 188 19.61 4.56 5.07
CA ILE A 188 19.88 3.36 4.27
C ILE A 188 18.59 2.58 4.05
N ILE A 189 18.51 1.80 2.96
CA ILE A 189 17.55 0.70 2.86
C ILE A 189 18.26 -0.58 3.26
N LEU A 190 17.70 -1.28 4.26
CA LEU A 190 17.99 -2.67 4.52
C LEU A 190 16.95 -3.51 3.78
N ASP A 191 17.36 -4.09 2.65
CA ASP A 191 16.47 -4.80 1.75
C ASP A 191 16.59 -6.31 1.91
N MET A 192 15.53 -6.91 2.44
CA MET A 192 15.47 -8.34 2.75
C MET A 192 15.29 -9.21 1.50
N ILE A 193 15.22 -8.65 0.29
CA ILE A 193 14.90 -9.32 -0.99
C ILE A 193 15.53 -10.71 -1.21
N ASN A 194 16.76 -10.93 -0.74
CA ASN A 194 17.51 -12.18 -0.87
C ASN A 194 17.18 -13.21 0.24
N LEU A 195 16.86 -12.75 1.45
CA LEU A 195 16.41 -13.59 2.57
C LEU A 195 14.93 -13.96 2.36
N ARG A 196 14.71 -14.99 1.54
CA ARG A 196 13.39 -15.48 1.12
C ARG A 196 13.25 -17.01 1.12
N SER A 197 14.05 -17.74 1.90
CA SER A 197 13.88 -19.18 2.04
C SER A 197 12.52 -19.52 2.65
N ILE A 198 11.88 -20.57 2.14
CA ILE A 198 10.61 -21.08 2.66
C ILE A 198 10.75 -22.59 2.86
N SER A 199 10.52 -23.05 4.09
CA SER A 199 10.48 -24.48 4.42
C SER A 199 9.10 -24.84 4.93
N VAL A 200 8.45 -25.80 4.29
CA VAL A 200 7.08 -26.25 4.58
C VAL A 200 7.11 -27.67 5.11
N ASP A 201 6.54 -27.85 6.29
CA ASP A 201 6.36 -29.13 6.98
C ASP A 201 4.87 -29.45 7.03
N THR A 202 4.47 -30.49 6.28
CA THR A 202 3.10 -30.97 6.20
C THR A 202 2.68 -31.84 7.39
N GLU A 203 3.63 -32.46 8.09
CA GLU A 203 3.35 -33.34 9.23
C GLU A 203 2.95 -32.52 10.45
N THR A 204 3.70 -31.47 10.78
CA THR A 204 3.29 -30.51 11.83
C THR A 204 2.30 -29.45 11.34
N SER A 205 2.06 -29.38 10.02
CA SER A 205 1.31 -28.29 9.37
C SER A 205 1.86 -26.90 9.75
N THR A 206 3.18 -26.73 9.62
CA THR A 206 3.86 -25.45 9.86
C THR A 206 4.79 -25.08 8.71
N ALA A 207 5.19 -23.82 8.64
CA ALA A 207 6.25 -23.39 7.74
C ALA A 207 7.14 -22.32 8.39
N TRP A 208 8.43 -22.33 8.07
CA TRP A 208 9.35 -21.22 8.31
C TRP A 208 9.46 -20.39 7.02
N VAL A 209 9.30 -19.08 7.14
CA VAL A 209 9.22 -18.15 6.01
C VAL A 209 10.08 -16.92 6.28
N GLN A 210 11.20 -16.77 5.57
CA GLN A 210 12.02 -15.56 5.68
C GLN A 210 11.27 -14.33 5.14
N THR A 211 11.46 -13.17 5.77
CA THR A 211 10.60 -11.99 5.58
C THR A 211 10.73 -11.30 4.23
N GLY A 212 11.81 -11.54 3.49
CA GLY A 212 12.00 -11.08 2.12
C GLY A 212 11.17 -11.84 1.09
N ALA A 213 10.59 -12.99 1.44
CA ALA A 213 9.69 -13.74 0.56
C ALA A 213 8.38 -12.98 0.28
N THR A 214 7.76 -13.25 -0.86
CA THR A 214 6.42 -12.77 -1.21
C THR A 214 5.32 -13.76 -0.78
N ILE A 215 4.07 -13.27 -0.74
CA ILE A 215 2.89 -14.09 -0.50
C ILE A 215 2.69 -15.12 -1.63
N GLY A 216 3.01 -14.75 -2.87
CA GLY A 216 3.00 -15.68 -4.01
C GLY A 216 4.02 -16.81 -3.87
N GLU A 217 5.27 -16.48 -3.50
CA GLU A 217 6.31 -17.47 -3.21
C GLU A 217 5.87 -18.43 -2.09
N LEU A 218 5.22 -17.91 -1.04
CA LEU A 218 4.67 -18.73 0.05
C LEU A 218 3.53 -19.65 -0.41
N TYR A 219 2.53 -19.11 -1.10
CA TYR A 219 1.38 -19.89 -1.58
C TYR A 219 1.79 -21.00 -2.56
N TYR A 220 2.74 -20.71 -3.46
CA TYR A 220 3.34 -21.72 -4.34
C TYR A 220 3.98 -22.85 -3.55
N ARG A 221 4.82 -22.54 -2.56
CA ARG A 221 5.55 -23.56 -1.76
C ARG A 221 4.62 -24.38 -0.86
N ILE A 222 3.47 -23.85 -0.45
CA ILE A 222 2.43 -24.64 0.23
C ILE A 222 1.77 -25.61 -0.76
N ALA A 223 1.34 -25.12 -1.93
CA ALA A 223 0.67 -25.93 -2.96
C ALA A 223 1.56 -27.04 -3.54
N GLU A 224 2.87 -26.79 -3.65
CA GLU A 224 3.91 -27.77 -4.03
C GLU A 224 4.02 -28.95 -3.03
N LYS A 225 3.55 -28.77 -1.79
CA LYS A 225 3.60 -29.80 -0.74
C LYS A 225 2.24 -30.39 -0.35
N SER A 226 1.15 -29.62 -0.46
CA SER A 226 -0.19 -30.10 -0.12
C SER A 226 -1.30 -29.33 -0.85
N LYS A 227 -2.31 -30.08 -1.32
CA LYS A 227 -3.56 -29.52 -1.87
C LYS A 227 -4.60 -29.17 -0.80
N VAL A 228 -4.38 -29.60 0.44
CA VAL A 228 -5.33 -29.47 1.57
C VAL A 228 -4.81 -28.58 2.70
N LEU A 229 -3.70 -27.88 2.49
CA LEU A 229 -3.20 -26.83 3.37
C LEU A 229 -3.15 -25.48 2.64
N GLY A 230 -3.38 -24.41 3.39
CA GLY A 230 -3.25 -23.03 2.94
C GLY A 230 -2.76 -22.11 4.06
N PHE A 231 -2.77 -20.80 3.81
CA PHE A 231 -2.43 -19.78 4.81
C PHE A 231 -3.27 -18.50 4.63
N PRO A 232 -3.86 -17.90 5.69
CA PRO A 232 -4.82 -16.79 5.55
C PRO A 232 -4.12 -15.41 5.42
N ALA A 233 -3.34 -15.23 4.36
CA ALA A 233 -2.68 -13.96 4.05
C ALA A 233 -3.41 -13.17 2.95
N GLY A 234 -2.70 -12.24 2.31
CA GLY A 234 -3.20 -11.32 1.28
C GLY A 234 -3.60 -11.97 -0.04
N VAL A 235 -4.08 -11.12 -0.96
CA VAL A 235 -4.46 -11.52 -2.32
C VAL A 235 -3.28 -11.35 -3.28
N CYS A 236 -2.73 -10.14 -3.35
CA CYS A 236 -1.71 -9.74 -4.32
C CYS A 236 -0.39 -10.50 -4.10
N PRO A 237 0.08 -11.34 -5.05
CA PRO A 237 1.22 -12.23 -4.88
C PRO A 237 2.53 -11.51 -4.53
N THR A 238 2.79 -10.33 -5.09
CA THR A 238 4.05 -9.59 -4.93
C THR A 238 4.27 -8.97 -3.54
N VAL A 239 3.26 -8.98 -2.67
CA VAL A 239 3.34 -8.44 -1.31
C VAL A 239 4.34 -9.24 -0.46
N GLY A 240 5.29 -8.56 0.17
CA GLY A 240 6.28 -9.19 1.05
C GLY A 240 5.74 -9.61 2.42
N VAL A 241 6.07 -10.83 2.85
CA VAL A 241 5.54 -11.45 4.09
C VAL A 241 5.95 -10.66 5.34
N GLY A 242 7.18 -10.14 5.41
CA GLY A 242 7.68 -9.34 6.55
C GLY A 242 6.78 -8.15 6.91
N GLY A 243 6.53 -7.27 5.94
CA GLY A 243 5.61 -6.15 6.10
C GLY A 243 4.17 -6.62 6.38
N HIS A 244 3.67 -7.56 5.56
CA HIS A 244 2.27 -8.00 5.60
C HIS A 244 1.86 -8.58 6.95
N VAL A 245 2.60 -9.56 7.45
CA VAL A 245 2.33 -10.25 8.71
C VAL A 245 2.56 -9.30 9.90
N SER A 246 3.60 -8.46 9.85
CA SER A 246 3.89 -7.57 10.98
C SER A 246 2.85 -6.46 11.20
N GLY A 247 2.01 -6.17 10.21
CA GLY A 247 0.81 -5.30 10.33
C GLY A 247 -0.53 -6.06 10.38
N GLY A 248 -0.51 -7.38 10.59
CA GLY A 248 -1.70 -8.23 10.68
C GLY A 248 -1.84 -9.17 9.48
N GLY A 249 -2.20 -8.62 8.33
CA GLY A 249 -2.37 -9.37 7.07
C GLY A 249 -3.74 -10.04 6.95
N TYR A 250 -4.47 -9.79 5.85
CA TYR A 250 -5.83 -10.29 5.64
C TYR A 250 -6.10 -10.62 4.17
N GLY A 251 -6.98 -11.60 3.93
CA GLY A 251 -7.49 -11.96 2.60
C GLY A 251 -8.83 -12.70 2.70
N TYR A 252 -9.12 -13.58 1.75
CA TYR A 252 -10.43 -14.23 1.64
C TYR A 252 -10.75 -15.23 2.76
N MET A 253 -9.73 -15.85 3.39
CA MET A 253 -9.95 -16.80 4.50
C MET A 253 -10.12 -16.12 5.88
N LEU A 254 -10.17 -14.78 5.93
CA LEU A 254 -10.23 -13.97 7.16
C LEU A 254 -11.34 -14.40 8.13
N ARG A 255 -12.52 -14.76 7.62
CA ARG A 255 -13.70 -15.09 8.45
C ARG A 255 -13.63 -16.48 9.08
N LYS A 256 -12.78 -17.38 8.58
CA LYS A 256 -12.60 -18.73 9.13
C LYS A 256 -11.33 -18.87 9.95
N TYR A 257 -10.24 -18.22 9.55
CA TYR A 257 -8.91 -18.42 10.17
C TYR A 257 -8.28 -17.15 10.75
N GLY A 258 -8.94 -15.99 10.69
CA GLY A 258 -8.40 -14.74 11.19
C GLY A 258 -7.32 -14.15 10.28
N LEU A 259 -6.41 -13.37 10.86
CA LEU A 259 -5.31 -12.72 10.16
C LEU A 259 -4.10 -13.66 9.99
N ALA A 260 -3.20 -13.33 9.06
CA ALA A 260 -1.92 -14.03 8.94
C ALA A 260 -1.13 -14.00 10.27
N ALA A 261 -1.14 -12.85 10.96
CA ALA A 261 -0.52 -12.67 12.27
C ALA A 261 -1.18 -13.49 13.42
N ASP A 262 -2.47 -13.81 13.32
CA ASP A 262 -3.15 -14.68 14.29
C ASP A 262 -2.64 -16.13 14.19
N ASN A 263 -2.06 -16.51 13.03
CA ASN A 263 -1.56 -17.84 12.72
C ASN A 263 -0.03 -17.96 12.83
N VAL A 264 0.66 -16.93 13.35
CA VAL A 264 2.10 -16.98 13.67
C VAL A 264 2.30 -17.61 15.06
N ILE A 265 3.15 -18.64 15.12
CA ILE A 265 3.47 -19.42 16.32
C ILE A 265 4.88 -19.17 16.87
N ASP A 266 5.82 -18.73 16.02
CA ASP A 266 7.19 -18.33 16.38
C ASP A 266 7.71 -17.27 15.38
N ALA A 267 8.82 -16.62 15.67
CA ALA A 267 9.45 -15.63 14.80
C ALA A 267 10.95 -15.48 15.14
N ARG A 268 11.77 -15.11 14.15
CA ARG A 268 13.16 -14.68 14.40
C ARG A 268 13.31 -13.19 14.12
N LEU A 269 14.01 -12.45 14.98
CA LEU A 269 14.18 -11.00 14.89
C LEU A 269 15.57 -10.57 15.37
N VAL A 270 16.18 -9.61 14.68
CA VAL A 270 17.38 -8.89 15.15
C VAL A 270 16.96 -7.63 15.91
N ASN A 271 17.42 -7.47 17.15
CA ASN A 271 17.10 -6.34 18.01
C ASN A 271 18.00 -5.11 17.77
N VAL A 272 17.87 -4.07 18.61
CA VAL A 272 18.62 -2.80 18.46
C VAL A 272 20.11 -2.92 18.79
N ASP A 273 20.53 -3.99 19.44
CA ASP A 273 21.92 -4.26 19.84
C ASP A 273 22.59 -5.35 18.97
N GLY A 274 21.86 -5.91 18.00
CA GLY A 274 22.36 -6.88 17.02
C GLY A 274 22.13 -8.35 17.40
N GLU A 275 21.41 -8.63 18.48
CA GLU A 275 21.12 -10.00 18.92
C GLU A 275 19.99 -10.61 18.07
N ILE A 276 20.19 -11.86 17.62
CA ILE A 276 19.14 -12.66 16.97
C ILE A 276 18.31 -13.35 18.05
N LEU A 277 17.02 -13.05 18.09
CA LEU A 277 16.07 -13.53 19.08
C LEU A 277 14.99 -14.42 18.42
N ASP A 278 14.65 -15.53 19.06
CA ASP A 278 13.46 -16.33 18.76
C ASP A 278 12.28 -15.88 19.65
N ARG A 279 11.11 -16.53 19.56
CA ARG A 279 9.97 -16.22 20.46
C ARG A 279 10.34 -16.30 21.94
N LYS A 280 11.16 -17.26 22.35
CA LYS A 280 11.54 -17.53 23.74
C LYS A 280 12.50 -16.47 24.27
N SER A 281 13.51 -16.07 23.50
CA SER A 281 14.47 -15.04 23.92
C SER A 281 13.97 -13.61 23.71
N MET A 282 13.07 -13.35 22.74
CA MET A 282 12.40 -12.05 22.62
C MET A 282 11.29 -11.84 23.67
N GLY A 283 10.68 -12.94 24.14
CA GLY A 283 9.60 -12.97 25.11
C GLY A 283 8.23 -12.56 24.54
N GLU A 284 7.17 -13.00 25.21
CA GLU A 284 5.78 -12.88 24.74
C GLU A 284 5.31 -11.43 24.48
N ASP A 285 5.91 -10.43 25.12
CA ASP A 285 5.58 -9.02 24.90
C ASP A 285 6.08 -8.49 23.54
N LEU A 286 7.30 -8.85 23.14
CA LEU A 286 7.85 -8.48 21.83
C LEU A 286 7.24 -9.36 20.74
N PHE A 287 7.08 -10.67 21.00
CA PHE A 287 6.37 -11.59 20.11
C PHE A 287 4.89 -11.22 19.90
N TRP A 288 4.23 -10.61 20.89
CA TRP A 288 2.93 -9.96 20.71
C TRP A 288 3.06 -8.71 19.82
N ALA A 289 3.97 -7.79 20.15
CA ALA A 289 4.10 -6.50 19.46
C ALA A 289 4.41 -6.62 17.95
N ILE A 290 5.25 -7.57 17.54
CA ILE A 290 5.58 -7.76 16.11
C ILE A 290 4.42 -8.33 15.30
N ARG A 291 3.49 -9.09 15.90
CA ARG A 291 2.35 -9.73 15.22
C ARG A 291 1.19 -8.78 14.99
N GLY A 292 1.45 -7.59 14.45
CA GLY A 292 0.41 -6.62 14.08
C GLY A 292 0.76 -5.17 14.40
N GLY A 293 1.77 -4.89 15.24
CA GLY A 293 2.17 -3.54 15.65
C GLY A 293 2.98 -2.75 14.62
N GLY A 294 3.30 -3.35 13.47
CA GLY A 294 4.20 -2.80 12.45
C GLY A 294 5.66 -3.03 12.81
N GLY A 295 6.26 -4.08 12.24
CA GLY A 295 7.57 -4.62 12.65
C GLY A 295 8.73 -3.61 12.64
N ALA A 296 8.70 -2.66 11.70
CA ALA A 296 9.67 -1.58 11.56
C ALA A 296 9.68 -0.55 12.74
N SER A 297 8.88 -0.78 13.79
CA SER A 297 9.02 -0.06 15.08
C SER A 297 9.86 -0.82 16.10
N PHE A 298 10.17 -2.11 15.89
CA PHE A 298 10.63 -3.02 16.96
C PHE A 298 11.93 -3.79 16.64
N GLY A 299 12.25 -4.04 15.37
CA GLY A 299 13.47 -4.75 14.98
C GLY A 299 13.46 -5.18 13.52
N VAL A 300 14.50 -5.91 13.10
CA VAL A 300 14.56 -6.55 11.78
C VAL A 300 14.06 -7.97 11.91
N ILE A 301 12.80 -8.23 11.55
CA ILE A 301 12.23 -9.58 11.58
C ILE A 301 12.89 -10.38 10.44
N LEU A 302 13.56 -11.49 10.77
CA LEU A 302 14.22 -12.41 9.83
C LEU A 302 13.21 -13.41 9.26
N ASP A 303 12.41 -14.03 10.14
CA ASP A 303 11.50 -15.12 9.79
C ASP A 303 10.20 -15.09 10.59
N TRP A 304 9.18 -15.72 10.00
CA TRP A 304 7.99 -16.18 10.71
C TRP A 304 7.93 -17.70 10.72
N LYS A 305 7.62 -18.32 11.87
CA LYS A 305 7.04 -19.66 11.90
C LYS A 305 5.53 -19.54 11.93
N ILE A 306 4.89 -19.97 10.84
CA ILE A 306 3.45 -19.93 10.67
C ILE A 306 2.85 -21.32 10.86
N LYS A 307 1.61 -21.35 11.37
CA LYS A 307 0.74 -22.51 11.31
C LYS A 307 -0.03 -22.48 9.99
N LEU A 308 0.00 -23.57 9.25
CA LEU A 308 -0.82 -23.79 8.06
C LEU A 308 -2.22 -24.23 8.48
N VAL A 309 -3.22 -23.87 7.67
CA VAL A 309 -4.63 -24.10 7.96
C VAL A 309 -5.23 -25.08 6.94
N PRO A 310 -6.15 -25.97 7.35
CA PRO A 310 -6.76 -26.91 6.42
C PRO A 310 -7.65 -26.20 5.40
N VAL A 311 -7.61 -26.64 4.16
CA VAL A 311 -8.54 -26.25 3.09
C VAL A 311 -9.07 -27.52 2.41
N PRO A 312 -10.34 -27.55 1.97
CA PRO A 312 -10.84 -28.67 1.19
C PRO A 312 -10.13 -28.73 -0.18
N GLU A 313 -10.00 -29.92 -0.75
CA GLU A 313 -9.46 -30.11 -2.11
C GLU A 313 -10.25 -29.34 -3.17
N THR A 314 -11.54 -29.11 -2.92
CA THR A 314 -12.45 -28.32 -3.75
C THR A 314 -12.98 -27.12 -2.96
N VAL A 315 -12.66 -25.91 -3.42
CA VAL A 315 -13.28 -24.65 -3.02
C VAL A 315 -14.17 -24.14 -4.15
N THR A 316 -15.11 -23.25 -3.85
CA THR A 316 -15.96 -22.60 -4.86
C THR A 316 -15.74 -21.08 -4.86
N VAL A 317 -15.71 -20.47 -6.04
CA VAL A 317 -15.64 -19.00 -6.22
C VAL A 317 -16.71 -18.51 -7.19
N PHE A 318 -17.18 -17.28 -7.00
CA PHE A 318 -18.00 -16.55 -7.99
C PHE A 318 -17.62 -15.07 -8.06
N THR A 319 -18.04 -14.40 -9.14
CA THR A 319 -17.99 -12.94 -9.28
C THR A 319 -19.27 -12.42 -9.93
N VAL A 320 -20.27 -12.12 -9.10
CA VAL A 320 -21.54 -11.54 -9.56
C VAL A 320 -21.37 -10.03 -9.75
N ARG A 321 -21.73 -9.51 -10.94
CA ARG A 321 -21.56 -8.09 -11.30
C ARG A 321 -22.92 -7.41 -11.45
N LYS A 322 -23.10 -6.24 -10.84
CA LYS A 322 -24.36 -5.47 -10.90
C LYS A 322 -24.05 -3.97 -11.01
N THR A 323 -24.63 -3.25 -11.97
CA THR A 323 -24.60 -1.78 -12.03
C THR A 323 -25.66 -1.15 -11.11
N ILE A 324 -25.63 0.18 -10.92
CA ILE A 324 -26.68 0.87 -10.14
C ILE A 324 -28.08 0.69 -10.74
N GLU A 325 -28.20 0.59 -12.07
CA GLU A 325 -29.44 0.25 -12.77
C GLU A 325 -29.87 -1.20 -12.47
N GLN A 326 -28.92 -2.13 -12.38
CA GLN A 326 -29.13 -3.51 -11.94
C GLN A 326 -29.21 -3.64 -10.40
N ASN A 327 -29.83 -2.66 -9.74
CA ASN A 327 -30.16 -2.66 -8.32
C ASN A 327 -28.97 -2.66 -7.33
N ALA A 328 -27.72 -2.43 -7.77
CA ALA A 328 -26.52 -2.58 -6.94
C ALA A 328 -26.54 -1.78 -5.63
N THR A 329 -27.19 -0.61 -5.59
CA THR A 329 -27.35 0.21 -4.37
C THR A 329 -28.12 -0.54 -3.27
N ASN A 330 -29.15 -1.30 -3.63
CA ASN A 330 -29.91 -2.10 -2.66
C ASN A 330 -29.15 -3.37 -2.26
N LEU A 331 -28.46 -4.02 -3.21
CA LEU A 331 -27.65 -5.22 -2.95
C LEU A 331 -26.45 -4.93 -2.04
N PHE A 332 -25.75 -3.81 -2.26
CA PHE A 332 -24.74 -3.29 -1.32
C PHE A 332 -25.38 -3.09 0.06
N HIS A 333 -26.54 -2.42 0.13
CA HIS A 333 -27.19 -2.13 1.40
C HIS A 333 -27.57 -3.41 2.17
N GLN A 334 -28.09 -4.43 1.48
CA GLN A 334 -28.45 -5.73 2.05
C GLN A 334 -27.21 -6.52 2.50
N TRP A 335 -26.16 -6.55 1.68
CA TRP A 335 -24.88 -7.20 1.99
C TRP A 335 -24.31 -6.74 3.35
N GLN A 336 -24.40 -5.44 3.69
CA GLN A 336 -23.93 -4.91 4.99
C GLN A 336 -24.60 -5.57 6.21
N SER A 337 -25.83 -6.08 6.07
CA SER A 337 -26.62 -6.66 7.16
C SER A 337 -26.38 -8.16 7.37
N VAL A 338 -25.87 -8.84 6.34
CA VAL A 338 -25.69 -10.30 6.29
C VAL A 338 -24.23 -10.74 6.20
N ALA A 339 -23.34 -9.98 5.54
CA ALA A 339 -22.02 -10.46 5.14
C ALA A 339 -21.07 -10.82 6.30
N SER A 340 -21.22 -10.20 7.47
CA SER A 340 -20.45 -10.59 8.67
C SER A 340 -21.00 -11.83 9.37
N LYS A 341 -22.24 -12.25 9.05
CA LYS A 341 -23.00 -13.33 9.70
C LYS A 341 -23.16 -14.58 8.83
N LEU A 342 -22.72 -14.54 7.56
CA LEU A 342 -22.69 -15.71 6.68
C LEU A 342 -21.90 -16.86 7.33
N HIS A 343 -22.11 -18.09 6.89
CA HIS A 343 -21.30 -19.23 7.33
C HIS A 343 -19.79 -18.92 7.26
N GLU A 344 -18.97 -19.37 8.22
CA GLU A 344 -17.56 -18.99 8.34
C GLU A 344 -16.71 -19.32 7.08
N ASP A 345 -17.01 -20.44 6.44
CA ASP A 345 -16.46 -20.87 5.14
C ASP A 345 -16.67 -19.86 4.00
N LEU A 346 -17.65 -18.96 4.12
CA LEU A 346 -18.09 -18.04 3.06
C LEU A 346 -17.58 -16.62 3.31
N PHE A 347 -16.81 -16.12 2.36
CA PHE A 347 -16.38 -14.73 2.29
C PHE A 347 -16.88 -14.12 0.98
N ILE A 348 -17.61 -13.00 1.06
CA ILE A 348 -18.06 -12.22 -0.11
C ILE A 348 -17.61 -10.77 0.10
N ARG A 349 -16.68 -10.28 -0.71
CA ARG A 349 -16.29 -8.87 -0.73
C ARG A 349 -17.11 -8.10 -1.77
N ILE A 350 -17.18 -6.78 -1.62
CA ILE A 350 -17.59 -5.90 -2.72
C ILE A 350 -16.38 -5.09 -3.18
N ASN A 351 -16.00 -5.21 -4.45
CA ASN A 351 -15.24 -4.16 -5.14
C ASN A 351 -16.24 -3.25 -5.88
N VAL A 352 -16.11 -1.94 -5.75
CA VAL A 352 -16.90 -0.96 -6.50
C VAL A 352 -15.98 -0.05 -7.28
N ARG A 353 -16.27 0.13 -8.57
CA ARG A 353 -15.55 1.03 -9.47
C ARG A 353 -16.48 1.65 -10.51
N ARG A 354 -16.02 2.69 -11.20
CA ARG A 354 -16.66 3.19 -12.42
C ARG A 354 -16.63 2.10 -13.49
N ASN A 355 -17.69 2.04 -14.30
CA ASN A 355 -17.74 1.25 -15.53
C ASN A 355 -18.33 2.12 -16.65
N THR A 356 -17.86 1.91 -17.88
CA THR A 356 -18.48 2.49 -19.08
C THR A 356 -19.17 1.37 -19.85
N THR A 357 -20.45 1.54 -20.18
CA THR A 357 -21.21 0.55 -20.96
C THR A 357 -20.92 0.70 -22.47
N ARG A 358 -21.36 -0.27 -23.28
CA ARG A 358 -21.02 -0.35 -24.72
C ARG A 358 -21.52 0.83 -25.56
N ASP A 359 -22.54 1.53 -25.06
CA ASP A 359 -23.12 2.78 -25.57
C ASP A 359 -22.37 4.05 -25.11
N GLY A 360 -21.27 3.91 -24.38
CA GLY A 360 -20.47 5.03 -23.86
C GLY A 360 -21.00 5.66 -22.56
N LYS A 361 -22.15 5.21 -22.05
CA LYS A 361 -22.73 5.72 -20.80
C LYS A 361 -21.85 5.33 -19.60
N VAL A 362 -21.60 6.28 -18.69
CA VAL A 362 -20.90 6.02 -17.43
C VAL A 362 -21.88 5.54 -16.36
N THR A 363 -21.54 4.46 -15.69
CA THR A 363 -22.28 3.90 -14.54
C THR A 363 -21.31 3.46 -13.44
N ILE A 364 -21.82 3.15 -12.25
CA ILE A 364 -21.04 2.57 -11.15
C ILE A 364 -21.41 1.09 -11.04
N GLN A 365 -20.40 0.21 -10.93
CA GLN A 365 -20.60 -1.24 -10.90
C GLN A 365 -19.99 -1.85 -9.63
N ALA A 366 -20.80 -2.66 -8.95
CA ALA A 366 -20.40 -3.48 -7.83
C ALA A 366 -20.08 -4.91 -8.30
N PHE A 367 -18.97 -5.44 -7.82
CA PHE A 367 -18.46 -6.79 -8.07
C PHE A 367 -18.48 -7.54 -6.72
N PHE A 368 -19.43 -8.47 -6.58
CA PHE A 368 -19.55 -9.36 -5.43
C PHE A 368 -18.66 -10.59 -5.69
N ILE A 369 -17.45 -10.57 -5.15
CA ILE A 369 -16.40 -11.57 -5.41
C ILE A 369 -16.24 -12.44 -4.16
N SER A 370 -16.26 -13.76 -4.33
CA SER A 370 -16.31 -14.70 -3.20
C SER A 370 -15.16 -15.71 -3.16
N LEU A 371 -14.96 -16.25 -1.96
CA LEU A 371 -14.39 -17.57 -1.71
C LEU A 371 -15.36 -18.33 -0.81
N PHE A 372 -15.60 -19.60 -1.14
CA PHE A 372 -16.28 -20.55 -0.28
C PHE A 372 -15.40 -21.78 -0.08
N LEU A 373 -15.09 -22.10 1.19
CA LEU A 373 -14.32 -23.28 1.56
C LEU A 373 -15.22 -24.53 1.59
N GLY A 374 -15.73 -24.89 0.41
CA GLY A 374 -16.57 -26.06 0.17
C GLY A 374 -17.11 -26.07 -1.27
N ARG A 375 -18.02 -27.02 -1.55
CA ARG A 375 -18.61 -27.26 -2.88
C ARG A 375 -19.82 -26.39 -3.21
N ARG A 376 -20.13 -26.33 -4.51
CA ARG A 376 -21.11 -25.44 -5.15
C ARG A 376 -22.54 -25.68 -4.68
N ASP A 377 -22.92 -26.93 -4.47
CA ASP A 377 -24.23 -27.35 -3.95
C ASP A 377 -24.54 -26.70 -2.58
N ARG A 378 -23.60 -26.82 -1.63
CA ARG A 378 -23.69 -26.22 -0.31
C ARG A 378 -23.62 -24.69 -0.37
N LEU A 379 -22.84 -24.13 -1.31
CA LEU A 379 -22.78 -22.68 -1.52
C LEU A 379 -24.13 -22.12 -1.97
N LEU A 380 -24.76 -22.73 -2.98
CA LEU A 380 -26.06 -22.30 -3.50
C LEU A 380 -27.15 -22.40 -2.42
N SER A 381 -27.14 -23.47 -1.63
CA SER A 381 -28.05 -23.64 -0.48
C SER A 381 -27.90 -22.49 0.55
N LEU A 382 -26.67 -22.22 1.01
CA LEU A 382 -26.37 -21.15 1.96
C LEU A 382 -26.70 -19.75 1.41
N MET A 383 -26.50 -19.55 0.11
CA MET A 383 -26.81 -18.28 -0.56
C MET A 383 -28.31 -18.08 -0.73
N GLN A 384 -29.08 -19.13 -1.02
CA GLN A 384 -30.54 -19.08 -1.11
C GLN A 384 -31.19 -18.80 0.26
N GLU A 385 -30.59 -19.29 1.35
CA GLU A 385 -31.01 -18.97 2.73
C GLU A 385 -30.61 -17.54 3.13
N SER A 386 -29.32 -17.20 3.02
CA SER A 386 -28.76 -16.01 3.68
C SER A 386 -28.70 -14.74 2.82
N PHE A 387 -28.66 -14.84 1.50
CA PHE A 387 -28.59 -13.67 0.60
C PHE A 387 -29.17 -13.93 -0.82
N PRO A 388 -30.40 -14.48 -0.94
CA PRO A 388 -30.98 -14.85 -2.24
C PRO A 388 -31.14 -13.65 -3.19
N GLN A 389 -31.22 -12.44 -2.66
CA GLN A 389 -31.41 -11.22 -3.45
C GLN A 389 -30.22 -10.90 -4.37
N LEU A 390 -29.03 -11.47 -4.12
CA LEU A 390 -27.91 -11.35 -5.05
C LEU A 390 -28.23 -11.99 -6.42
N GLY A 391 -29.08 -13.03 -6.43
CA GLY A 391 -29.38 -13.83 -7.61
C GLY A 391 -28.12 -14.50 -8.14
N LEU A 392 -27.50 -15.33 -7.31
CA LEU A 392 -26.37 -16.19 -7.67
C LEU A 392 -26.92 -17.45 -8.34
N ALA A 393 -26.42 -17.78 -9.53
CA ALA A 393 -26.81 -18.99 -10.26
C ALA A 393 -25.70 -20.06 -10.24
N GLU A 394 -25.98 -21.25 -10.77
CA GLU A 394 -25.01 -22.36 -10.79
C GLU A 394 -23.84 -22.06 -11.75
N GLU A 395 -24.14 -21.39 -12.85
CA GLU A 395 -23.20 -20.92 -13.88
C GLU A 395 -22.28 -19.76 -13.45
N ASP A 396 -22.64 -19.02 -12.38
CA ASP A 396 -21.75 -18.02 -11.77
C ASP A 396 -20.60 -18.68 -10.99
N CYS A 397 -20.79 -19.94 -10.57
CA CYS A 397 -19.95 -20.63 -9.60
C CYS A 397 -18.92 -21.55 -10.27
N LYS A 398 -17.66 -21.40 -9.87
CA LYS A 398 -16.54 -22.24 -10.32
C LYS A 398 -15.95 -23.02 -9.16
N GLU A 399 -15.91 -24.34 -9.28
CA GLU A 399 -15.15 -25.20 -8.39
C GLU A 399 -13.70 -25.32 -8.87
N MET A 400 -12.75 -25.32 -7.93
CA MET A 400 -11.31 -25.36 -8.18
C MET A 400 -10.56 -25.71 -6.88
N SER A 401 -9.24 -25.88 -6.94
CA SER A 401 -8.41 -25.99 -5.72
C SER A 401 -8.22 -24.62 -5.05
N TRP A 402 -7.80 -24.61 -3.78
CA TRP A 402 -7.51 -23.37 -3.06
C TRP A 402 -6.46 -22.50 -3.76
N ILE A 403 -5.40 -23.08 -4.33
CA ILE A 403 -4.34 -22.31 -5.00
C ILE A 403 -4.81 -21.68 -6.32
N GLU A 404 -5.68 -22.35 -7.07
CA GLU A 404 -6.32 -21.76 -8.26
C GLU A 404 -7.25 -20.59 -7.88
N SER A 405 -7.88 -20.65 -6.70
CA SER A 405 -8.69 -19.52 -6.21
C SER A 405 -7.86 -18.25 -5.95
N VAL A 406 -6.58 -18.40 -5.55
CA VAL A 406 -5.64 -17.26 -5.44
C VAL A 406 -5.45 -16.59 -6.81
N LEU A 407 -5.16 -17.37 -7.85
CA LEU A 407 -4.99 -16.86 -9.22
C LEU A 407 -6.26 -16.13 -9.69
N TYR A 408 -7.43 -16.75 -9.49
CA TYR A 408 -8.73 -16.17 -9.81
C TYR A 408 -8.98 -14.83 -9.09
N HIS A 409 -8.55 -14.68 -7.83
CA HIS A 409 -8.75 -13.46 -7.05
C HIS A 409 -7.77 -12.33 -7.37
N ASP A 410 -6.59 -12.64 -7.89
CA ASP A 410 -5.64 -11.65 -8.44
C ASP A 410 -6.02 -11.23 -9.88
N GLY A 411 -6.88 -12.02 -10.54
CA GLY A 411 -7.38 -11.76 -11.90
C GLY A 411 -6.59 -12.47 -12.99
N ILE A 412 -5.72 -13.41 -12.62
CA ILE A 412 -4.92 -14.23 -13.53
C ILE A 412 -5.87 -15.23 -14.27
N PRO A 413 -5.69 -15.47 -15.58
CA PRO A 413 -6.52 -16.41 -16.32
C PRO A 413 -6.53 -17.84 -15.76
N SER A 414 -7.65 -18.54 -15.96
CA SER A 414 -7.81 -19.94 -15.57
C SER A 414 -6.94 -20.84 -16.45
N GLY A 415 -6.09 -21.68 -15.85
CA GLY A 415 -5.18 -22.57 -16.57
C GLY A 415 -3.76 -22.04 -16.78
N GLU A 416 -3.44 -20.83 -16.28
CA GLU A 416 -2.05 -20.37 -16.16
C GLU A 416 -1.26 -21.24 -15.16
N PRO A 417 0.04 -21.46 -15.38
CA PRO A 417 0.89 -22.25 -14.49
C PRO A 417 1.08 -21.55 -13.13
N LEU A 418 1.12 -22.32 -12.04
CA LEU A 418 1.24 -21.79 -10.67
C LEU A 418 2.52 -20.96 -10.46
N GLU A 419 3.55 -21.24 -11.25
CA GLU A 419 4.83 -20.53 -11.34
C GLU A 419 4.67 -19.02 -11.54
N VAL A 420 3.53 -18.54 -12.06
CA VAL A 420 3.19 -17.11 -12.11
C VAL A 420 3.24 -16.44 -10.72
N LEU A 421 2.96 -17.18 -9.64
CA LEU A 421 3.07 -16.70 -8.25
C LEU A 421 4.51 -16.46 -7.80
N LEU A 422 5.50 -17.03 -8.50
CA LEU A 422 6.92 -16.77 -8.26
C LEU A 422 7.40 -15.46 -8.94
N ASN A 423 6.57 -14.86 -9.81
CA ASN A 423 6.88 -13.55 -10.38
C ASN A 423 6.77 -12.46 -9.32
N ARG A 424 7.88 -11.76 -9.07
CA ARG A 424 7.98 -10.64 -8.11
C ARG A 424 7.72 -9.28 -8.75
N THR A 425 7.61 -9.22 -10.08
CA THR A 425 7.43 -7.99 -10.86
C THR A 425 5.95 -7.79 -11.20
N GLN A 426 5.32 -6.77 -10.61
CA GLN A 426 4.02 -6.29 -11.06
C GLN A 426 4.20 -5.51 -12.39
N ALA A 427 3.50 -5.91 -13.45
CA ALA A 427 3.61 -5.31 -14.78
C ALA A 427 3.06 -3.88 -14.84
N ASP A 428 1.81 -3.70 -14.40
CA ASP A 428 1.14 -2.40 -14.34
C ASP A 428 1.22 -1.84 -12.91
N LYS A 429 2.29 -1.10 -12.61
CA LYS A 429 2.45 -0.39 -11.34
C LYS A 429 1.75 0.97 -11.40
N PRO A 430 0.81 1.29 -10.49
CA PRO A 430 0.07 2.54 -10.56
C PRO A 430 0.63 3.64 -9.64
N TYR A 431 0.29 4.89 -9.96
CA TYR A 431 0.31 5.97 -8.97
C TYR A 431 -0.96 5.87 -8.13
N PHE A 432 -0.86 5.89 -6.79
CA PHE A 432 -2.06 5.85 -5.94
C PHE A 432 -1.96 6.56 -4.59
N LYS A 433 -3.13 6.89 -4.06
CA LYS A 433 -3.36 7.19 -2.63
C LYS A 433 -4.50 6.28 -2.15
N ALA A 434 -4.31 5.70 -0.98
CA ALA A 434 -5.28 4.86 -0.30
C ALA A 434 -5.67 5.45 1.06
N LYS A 435 -6.83 5.03 1.58
CA LYS A 435 -7.30 5.25 2.96
C LYS A 435 -8.12 4.05 3.44
N SER A 436 -8.40 3.94 4.74
CA SER A 436 -9.26 2.88 5.26
C SER A 436 -10.11 3.28 6.46
N ASP A 437 -11.32 2.72 6.53
CA ASP A 437 -12.25 2.80 7.65
C ASP A 437 -12.71 1.40 8.07
N PHE A 438 -13.08 1.27 9.35
CA PHE A 438 -13.93 0.18 9.82
C PHE A 438 -15.37 0.68 10.01
N ILE A 439 -16.33 -0.11 9.51
CA ILE A 439 -17.76 0.20 9.56
C ILE A 439 -18.44 -0.72 10.59
N THR A 440 -19.14 -0.13 11.56
CA THR A 440 -19.76 -0.83 12.70
C THR A 440 -21.30 -0.79 12.66
N LYS A 441 -21.90 -0.04 11.74
CA LYS A 441 -23.34 0.02 11.46
C LYS A 441 -23.55 0.22 9.94
N PRO A 442 -24.62 -0.33 9.33
CA PRO A 442 -24.83 -0.18 7.88
C PRO A 442 -24.93 1.29 7.43
N ILE A 443 -24.28 1.62 6.32
CA ILE A 443 -24.45 2.89 5.61
C ILE A 443 -25.85 2.89 4.99
N SER A 444 -26.60 3.98 5.16
CA SER A 444 -27.93 4.14 4.54
C SER A 444 -27.85 4.17 3.01
N LYS A 445 -28.96 3.86 2.32
CA LYS A 445 -29.04 3.93 0.85
C LYS A 445 -28.70 5.34 0.35
N GLU A 446 -29.02 6.36 1.11
CA GLU A 446 -28.76 7.77 0.84
C GLU A 446 -27.28 8.11 1.02
N GLY A 447 -26.61 7.50 2.01
CA GLY A 447 -25.16 7.52 2.14
C GLY A 447 -24.46 6.88 0.94
N ILE A 448 -24.91 5.70 0.52
CA ILE A 448 -24.40 4.96 -0.64
C ILE A 448 -24.61 5.78 -1.93
N LYS A 449 -25.79 6.40 -2.13
CA LYS A 449 -26.05 7.33 -3.25
C LYS A 449 -25.11 8.55 -3.23
N GLY A 450 -24.70 9.02 -2.05
CA GLY A 450 -23.73 10.12 -1.93
C GLY A 450 -22.31 9.71 -2.33
N ILE A 451 -21.90 8.47 -2.04
CA ILE A 451 -20.66 7.88 -2.57
C ILE A 451 -20.71 7.89 -4.11
N TRP A 452 -21.82 7.45 -4.71
CA TRP A 452 -21.96 7.41 -6.17
C TRP A 452 -21.76 8.78 -6.82
N LYS A 453 -22.29 9.86 -6.23
CA LYS A 453 -22.06 11.24 -6.72
C LYS A 453 -20.57 11.59 -6.82
N LEU A 454 -19.79 11.30 -5.78
CA LEU A 454 -18.33 11.50 -5.80
C LEU A 454 -17.63 10.61 -6.84
N PHE A 455 -18.15 9.40 -7.05
CA PHE A 455 -17.63 8.45 -8.04
C PHE A 455 -17.94 8.80 -9.51
N TYR A 456 -18.76 9.83 -9.77
CA TYR A 456 -18.98 10.39 -11.12
C TYR A 456 -18.01 11.53 -11.49
N GLU A 457 -17.31 12.13 -10.53
CA GLU A 457 -16.35 13.23 -10.76
C GLU A 457 -15.11 12.74 -11.53
N ASP A 458 -14.46 13.59 -12.34
CA ASP A 458 -13.40 13.13 -13.25
C ASP A 458 -12.18 12.53 -12.54
N GLU A 459 -11.88 13.00 -11.32
CA GLU A 459 -10.86 12.45 -10.44
C GLU A 459 -11.12 10.99 -10.03
N ALA A 460 -12.36 10.53 -10.12
CA ALA A 460 -12.80 9.21 -9.73
C ALA A 460 -12.79 8.19 -10.88
N LYS A 461 -12.29 8.54 -12.07
CA LYS A 461 -12.24 7.65 -13.25
C LYS A 461 -11.63 6.27 -12.94
N ALA A 462 -10.53 6.25 -12.19
CA ALA A 462 -9.87 5.05 -11.70
C ALA A 462 -9.91 4.97 -10.15
N ALA A 463 -11.00 5.42 -9.52
CA ALA A 463 -11.23 5.19 -8.09
C ALA A 463 -11.85 3.81 -7.83
N GLN A 464 -11.58 3.25 -6.65
CA GLN A 464 -12.20 2.01 -6.17
C GLN A 464 -12.59 2.10 -4.70
N LEU A 465 -13.66 1.39 -4.33
CA LEU A 465 -13.94 0.99 -2.95
C LEU A 465 -13.80 -0.53 -2.83
N VAL A 466 -13.19 -1.00 -1.74
CA VAL A 466 -13.05 -2.45 -1.48
C VAL A 466 -13.53 -2.76 -0.07
N LEU A 467 -14.71 -3.38 0.03
CA LEU A 467 -15.39 -3.74 1.27
C LEU A 467 -15.18 -5.22 1.56
N ASN A 468 -14.59 -5.54 2.71
CA ASN A 468 -14.17 -6.90 3.06
C ASN A 468 -14.83 -7.28 4.40
N PRO A 469 -15.68 -8.32 4.45
CA PRO A 469 -16.51 -8.64 5.61
C PRO A 469 -15.69 -9.16 6.79
N TYR A 470 -16.16 -8.87 8.00
CA TYR A 470 -15.59 -9.32 9.28
C TYR A 470 -16.56 -10.34 9.90
N GLY A 471 -16.58 -10.50 11.23
CA GLY A 471 -17.30 -11.58 11.90
C GLY A 471 -16.68 -12.97 11.67
N GLY A 472 -17.39 -14.01 12.11
CA GLY A 472 -16.80 -15.36 12.22
C GLY A 472 -15.61 -15.33 13.19
N LYS A 473 -14.46 -15.90 12.79
CA LYS A 473 -13.23 -15.90 13.58
C LYS A 473 -12.78 -14.51 14.05
N MET A 474 -13.14 -13.45 13.32
CA MET A 474 -12.83 -12.06 13.68
C MET A 474 -13.71 -11.49 14.81
N GLU A 475 -14.81 -12.14 15.16
CA GLU A 475 -15.61 -11.83 16.36
C GLU A 475 -15.16 -12.62 17.60
N GLU A 476 -14.63 -13.83 17.42
CA GLU A 476 -14.11 -14.67 18.52
C GLU A 476 -12.80 -14.15 19.14
N ILE A 477 -11.87 -13.66 18.31
CA ILE A 477 -10.54 -13.26 18.76
C ILE A 477 -10.64 -11.93 19.52
N SER A 478 -10.15 -11.90 20.77
CA SER A 478 -10.10 -10.69 21.62
C SER A 478 -9.35 -9.52 20.96
N GLU A 479 -9.83 -8.29 21.14
CA GLU A 479 -9.17 -7.07 20.65
C GLU A 479 -7.72 -6.91 21.13
N SER A 480 -7.30 -7.60 22.19
CA SER A 480 -5.95 -7.53 22.76
C SER A 480 -5.07 -8.75 22.50
N ALA A 481 -5.59 -9.80 21.84
CA ALA A 481 -4.87 -11.07 21.61
C ALA A 481 -3.56 -10.87 20.82
N ILE A 482 -3.61 -9.97 19.84
CA ILE A 482 -2.47 -9.37 19.14
C ILE A 482 -2.71 -7.85 19.02
N PRO A 483 -1.74 -7.02 18.59
CA PRO A 483 -1.92 -5.58 18.52
C PRO A 483 -3.07 -5.09 17.63
N PHE A 484 -3.49 -5.88 16.64
CA PHE A 484 -4.64 -5.57 15.78
C PHE A 484 -5.98 -5.65 16.57
N PRO A 485 -6.72 -4.54 16.73
CA PRO A 485 -7.84 -4.45 17.68
C PRO A 485 -9.23 -4.51 17.03
N HIS A 486 -9.35 -4.62 15.71
CA HIS A 486 -10.63 -4.43 15.02
C HIS A 486 -11.39 -5.76 14.89
N ARG A 487 -11.89 -6.26 16.02
CA ARG A 487 -12.49 -7.59 16.16
C ARG A 487 -14.03 -7.51 16.17
N ALA A 488 -14.67 -7.99 17.22
CA ALA A 488 -16.12 -7.95 17.37
C ALA A 488 -16.73 -6.54 17.18
N GLY A 489 -17.97 -6.50 16.67
CA GLY A 489 -18.70 -5.24 16.41
C GLY A 489 -18.27 -4.47 15.16
N ASN A 490 -17.30 -4.97 14.38
CA ASN A 490 -16.94 -4.44 13.07
C ASN A 490 -17.64 -5.31 12.00
N LEU A 491 -18.54 -4.73 11.19
CA LEU A 491 -19.24 -5.45 10.14
C LEU A 491 -18.30 -5.75 8.96
N TYR A 492 -17.51 -4.75 8.56
CA TYR A 492 -16.52 -4.87 7.50
C TYR A 492 -15.47 -3.75 7.57
N LYS A 493 -14.32 -3.99 6.94
CA LYS A 493 -13.32 -2.97 6.61
C LYS A 493 -13.56 -2.46 5.19
N ILE A 494 -13.63 -1.14 5.01
CA ILE A 494 -13.62 -0.51 3.69
C ILE A 494 -12.25 0.12 3.41
N GLN A 495 -11.71 -0.16 2.23
CA GLN A 495 -10.58 0.53 1.64
C GLN A 495 -11.10 1.53 0.61
N HIS A 496 -10.58 2.75 0.67
CA HIS A 496 -10.78 3.78 -0.35
C HIS A 496 -9.51 3.89 -1.18
N LEU A 497 -9.64 3.93 -2.51
CA LEU A 497 -8.51 3.99 -3.44
C LEU A 497 -8.81 5.01 -4.55
N VAL A 498 -7.76 5.73 -4.94
CA VAL A 498 -7.73 6.46 -6.21
C VAL A 498 -6.39 6.19 -6.91
N TYR A 499 -6.49 5.74 -8.15
CA TYR A 499 -5.37 5.48 -9.05
C TYR A 499 -5.28 6.57 -10.12
N TRP A 500 -4.09 6.83 -10.64
CA TRP A 500 -3.85 7.65 -11.84
C TRP A 500 -2.59 7.20 -12.58
N THR A 501 -2.35 7.78 -13.75
CA THR A 501 -1.28 7.40 -14.69
C THR A 501 -0.27 8.51 -14.94
N GLU A 502 -0.67 9.75 -14.70
CA GLU A 502 0.07 10.96 -14.99
C GLU A 502 1.18 11.20 -13.96
N GLU A 503 2.45 11.20 -14.41
CA GLU A 503 3.62 11.53 -13.57
C GLU A 503 3.75 13.05 -13.35
N ASP A 504 2.73 13.65 -12.74
CA ASP A 504 2.75 15.08 -12.41
C ASP A 504 2.11 15.38 -11.05
N LYS A 505 2.62 16.45 -10.40
CA LYS A 505 2.21 16.85 -9.05
C LYS A 505 0.79 17.43 -9.01
N VAL A 506 0.31 18.06 -10.08
CA VAL A 506 -1.02 18.67 -10.14
C VAL A 506 -2.09 17.58 -10.22
N SER A 507 -1.91 16.56 -11.06
CA SER A 507 -2.77 15.37 -11.09
C SER A 507 -2.73 14.63 -9.77
N ALA A 508 -1.54 14.34 -9.23
CA ALA A 508 -1.40 13.70 -7.92
C ALA A 508 -2.14 14.48 -6.81
N GLU A 509 -1.96 15.80 -6.73
CA GLU A 509 -2.70 16.65 -5.81
C GLU A 509 -4.22 16.60 -6.04
N ARG A 510 -4.67 16.62 -7.29
CA ARG A 510 -6.10 16.56 -7.68
C ARG A 510 -6.75 15.27 -7.16
N HIS A 511 -6.16 14.11 -7.43
CA HIS A 511 -6.65 12.83 -6.93
C HIS A 511 -6.56 12.70 -5.41
N ILE A 512 -5.48 13.21 -4.78
CA ILE A 512 -5.34 13.26 -3.31
C ILE A 512 -6.41 14.16 -2.67
N LYS A 513 -6.73 15.31 -3.27
CA LYS A 513 -7.83 16.19 -2.82
C LYS A 513 -9.20 15.51 -2.94
N TRP A 514 -9.43 14.73 -4.00
CA TRP A 514 -10.65 13.94 -4.17
C TRP A 514 -10.80 12.84 -3.09
N ILE A 515 -9.80 11.99 -2.87
CA ILE A 515 -9.93 10.93 -1.83
C ILE A 515 -10.02 11.50 -0.41
N ARG A 516 -9.44 12.69 -0.16
CA ARG A 516 -9.65 13.47 1.08
C ARG A 516 -11.06 14.09 1.19
N ARG A 517 -11.79 14.28 0.09
CA ARG A 517 -13.23 14.64 0.10
C ARG A 517 -14.08 13.40 0.40
N LEU A 518 -13.84 12.28 -0.29
CA LEU A 518 -14.52 11.00 -0.02
C LEU A 518 -14.35 10.54 1.43
N TYR A 519 -13.13 10.58 1.98
CA TYR A 519 -12.89 10.18 3.36
C TYR A 519 -13.58 11.09 4.38
N ARG A 520 -13.73 12.39 4.10
CA ARG A 520 -14.55 13.30 4.93
C ARG A 520 -16.04 12.99 4.81
N TYR A 521 -16.54 12.71 3.61
CA TYR A 521 -17.93 12.29 3.39
C TYR A 521 -18.28 11.01 4.17
N MET A 522 -17.33 10.07 4.27
CA MET A 522 -17.50 8.80 5.00
C MET A 522 -17.46 8.92 6.53
N ALA A 523 -17.04 10.07 7.08
CA ALA A 523 -16.83 10.25 8.52
C ALA A 523 -18.06 9.95 9.42
N PRO A 524 -19.32 10.26 9.03
CA PRO A 524 -20.49 9.97 9.87
C PRO A 524 -20.87 8.48 9.92
N TYR A 525 -20.41 7.68 8.96
CA TYR A 525 -20.74 6.26 8.84
C TYR A 525 -19.63 5.32 9.33
N ALA A 526 -18.41 5.84 9.45
CA ALA A 526 -17.27 5.12 10.01
C ALA A 526 -17.38 4.94 11.53
N SER A 527 -16.56 4.03 12.05
CA SER A 527 -16.18 4.00 13.47
C SER A 527 -15.72 5.39 13.96
N LYS A 528 -15.94 5.66 15.25
CA LYS A 528 -15.66 6.96 15.87
C LYS A 528 -15.10 6.79 17.29
N SER A 529 -14.29 7.76 17.71
CA SER A 529 -13.66 7.84 19.04
C SER A 529 -12.90 6.56 19.47
N PRO A 530 -11.85 6.12 18.74
CA PRO A 530 -11.24 6.77 17.58
C PRO A 530 -11.88 6.34 16.24
N ARG A 531 -11.67 7.13 15.18
CA ARG A 531 -11.96 6.69 13.82
C ARG A 531 -10.89 5.71 13.37
N ALA A 532 -11.25 4.43 13.24
CA ALA A 532 -10.29 3.34 13.07
C ALA A 532 -9.81 3.20 11.62
N SER A 533 -8.53 2.88 11.46
CA SER A 533 -7.85 2.63 10.18
C SER A 533 -6.94 1.40 10.32
N TYR A 534 -6.49 0.81 9.21
CA TYR A 534 -5.67 -0.41 9.20
C TYR A 534 -4.20 -0.09 8.88
N ILE A 535 -3.24 -0.53 9.72
CA ILE A 535 -1.82 -0.14 9.60
C ILE A 535 -1.15 -0.51 8.27
N ASN A 536 -1.44 -1.70 7.71
CA ASN A 536 -0.92 -2.08 6.39
C ASN A 536 -1.49 -1.22 5.25
N TYR A 537 -2.57 -0.45 5.49
CA TYR A 537 -3.03 0.62 4.62
C TYR A 537 -2.59 1.98 5.18
N ARG A 538 -1.26 2.16 5.22
CA ARG A 538 -0.54 3.35 5.69
C ARG A 538 -1.17 4.63 5.13
N ASP A 539 -1.33 5.64 5.98
CA ASP A 539 -1.94 6.91 5.62
C ASP A 539 -1.37 8.03 6.51
N LEU A 540 -0.46 8.85 5.98
CA LEU A 540 0.16 9.94 6.76
C LEU A 540 -0.86 11.05 7.10
N ASP A 541 -2.00 11.13 6.39
CA ASP A 541 -3.03 12.13 6.67
C ASP A 541 -3.74 11.90 8.02
N ILE A 542 -3.64 10.71 8.64
CA ILE A 542 -4.26 10.46 9.95
C ILE A 542 -3.39 10.97 11.13
N GLY A 543 -2.21 11.51 10.85
CA GLY A 543 -1.23 12.01 11.82
C GLY A 543 0.12 11.33 11.65
N VAL A 544 1.18 12.03 12.00
CA VAL A 544 2.57 11.54 11.94
C VAL A 544 3.33 11.92 13.21
N ASN A 545 4.46 11.25 13.43
CA ASN A 545 5.48 11.66 14.38
C ASN A 545 6.16 12.96 13.90
N GLU A 546 6.43 13.87 14.83
CA GLU A 546 7.25 15.06 14.58
C GLU A 546 8.73 14.70 14.43
N LYS A 547 9.49 15.51 13.69
CA LYS A 547 10.92 15.30 13.48
C LYS A 547 11.68 15.40 14.80
N GLY A 548 12.26 14.28 15.24
CA GLY A 548 12.98 14.18 16.52
C GLY A 548 12.19 13.39 17.57
N ASN A 549 12.00 13.98 18.75
CA ASN A 549 11.54 13.27 19.95
C ASN A 549 10.02 13.38 20.15
N THR A 550 9.25 12.61 19.38
CA THR A 550 7.78 12.56 19.49
C THR A 550 7.31 11.91 20.80
N SER A 551 6.38 12.57 21.51
CA SER A 551 5.72 11.99 22.69
C SER A 551 4.69 10.92 22.34
N ASP A 552 4.42 10.02 23.29
CA ASP A 552 3.32 9.04 23.18
C ASP A 552 1.96 9.73 23.04
N ALA A 553 1.78 10.90 23.67
CA ALA A 553 0.60 11.75 23.52
C ALA A 553 0.39 12.22 22.06
N GLN A 554 1.42 12.77 21.40
CA GLN A 554 1.35 13.15 19.98
C GLN A 554 1.11 11.93 19.08
N ALA A 555 1.88 10.85 19.28
CA ALA A 555 1.74 9.64 18.48
C ALA A 555 0.37 8.95 18.66
N SER A 556 -0.30 9.13 19.81
CA SER A 556 -1.63 8.56 20.06
C SER A 556 -2.69 9.04 19.05
N ILE A 557 -2.49 10.21 18.41
CA ILE A 557 -3.39 10.79 17.40
C ILE A 557 -3.55 9.85 16.21
N TRP A 558 -2.49 9.16 15.78
CA TRP A 558 -2.54 8.13 14.74
C TRP A 558 -2.55 6.71 15.34
N GLY A 559 -1.81 6.50 16.43
CA GLY A 559 -1.63 5.20 17.08
C GLY A 559 -2.93 4.59 17.61
N THR A 560 -3.82 5.39 18.19
CA THR A 560 -5.14 4.89 18.63
C THR A 560 -6.06 4.53 17.46
N LYS A 561 -5.86 5.11 16.27
CA LYS A 561 -6.65 4.77 15.07
C LYS A 561 -6.27 3.40 14.51
N TYR A 562 -4.99 3.03 14.55
CA TYR A 562 -4.49 1.71 14.18
C TYR A 562 -4.65 0.64 15.28
N PHE A 563 -4.57 1.03 16.57
CA PHE A 563 -4.40 0.07 17.67
C PHE A 563 -5.39 0.21 18.84
N LYS A 564 -6.32 1.17 18.80
CA LYS A 564 -7.23 1.50 19.92
C LYS A 564 -6.46 1.53 21.26
N ASN A 565 -6.85 0.68 22.21
CA ASN A 565 -6.26 0.55 23.55
C ASN A 565 -4.88 -0.12 23.54
N ASN A 566 -4.58 -0.97 22.53
CA ASN A 566 -3.31 -1.70 22.44
C ASN A 566 -2.10 -0.77 22.24
N PHE A 567 -2.31 0.46 21.75
CA PHE A 567 -1.25 1.47 21.59
C PHE A 567 -0.44 1.66 22.89
N LYS A 568 -1.10 1.69 24.05
CA LYS A 568 -0.41 1.85 25.35
C LYS A 568 0.47 0.64 25.72
N ARG A 569 0.15 -0.58 25.27
CA ARG A 569 1.02 -1.75 25.43
C ARG A 569 2.17 -1.71 24.43
N LEU A 570 1.91 -1.36 23.16
CA LEU A 570 2.96 -1.19 22.14
C LEU A 570 4.05 -0.21 22.59
N VAL A 571 3.66 0.96 23.11
CA VAL A 571 4.60 1.97 23.65
C VAL A 571 5.43 1.39 24.81
N LYS A 572 4.81 0.65 25.75
CA LYS A 572 5.54 -0.03 26.84
C LYS A 572 6.51 -1.11 26.36
N VAL A 573 6.18 -1.84 25.28
CA VAL A 573 7.10 -2.80 24.67
C VAL A 573 8.27 -2.07 24.01
N LYS A 574 7.98 -1.06 23.18
CA LYS A 574 8.98 -0.21 22.51
C LYS A 574 9.98 0.39 23.51
N THR A 575 9.52 0.96 24.62
CA THR A 575 10.39 1.51 25.69
C THR A 575 11.42 0.53 26.23
N ARG A 576 11.12 -0.77 26.24
CA ARG A 576 12.00 -1.82 26.76
C ARG A 576 12.94 -2.39 25.69
N VAL A 577 12.49 -2.53 24.46
CA VAL A 577 13.23 -3.22 23.38
C VAL A 577 14.02 -2.28 22.46
N ASP A 578 13.67 -1.00 22.44
CA ASP A 578 14.39 0.08 21.74
C ASP A 578 14.16 1.43 22.45
N PRO A 579 14.75 1.63 23.65
CA PRO A 579 14.68 2.89 24.38
C PRO A 579 15.36 4.06 23.65
N GLY A 580 16.31 3.76 22.75
CA GLY A 580 17.00 4.76 21.91
C GLY A 580 16.18 5.27 20.73
N ASN A 581 15.04 4.63 20.43
CA ASN A 581 14.21 4.90 19.25
C ASN A 581 15.01 4.80 17.92
N PHE A 582 15.86 3.78 17.79
CA PHE A 582 16.61 3.51 16.57
C PHE A 582 15.70 3.08 15.42
N PHE A 583 14.79 2.13 15.66
CA PHE A 583 13.78 1.69 14.69
C PHE A 583 12.62 2.69 14.66
N ARG A 584 12.81 3.78 13.90
CA ARG A 584 11.88 4.93 13.83
C ARG A 584 11.49 5.30 12.40
N ASN A 585 10.23 5.70 12.23
CA ASN A 585 9.68 6.28 10.99
C ASN A 585 8.50 7.23 11.32
N GLU A 586 7.89 7.79 10.29
CA GLU A 586 6.80 8.78 10.37
C GLU A 586 5.56 8.28 11.15
N GLN A 587 5.37 6.96 11.28
CA GLN A 587 4.32 6.32 12.08
C GLN A 587 4.85 5.10 12.85
N SER A 588 6.10 5.16 13.35
CA SER A 588 6.63 4.15 14.29
C SER A 588 6.11 4.39 15.69
N ILE A 589 5.89 3.32 16.46
CA ILE A 589 5.61 3.43 17.90
C ILE A 589 6.79 4.14 18.59
N PRO A 590 6.57 5.24 19.35
CA PRO A 590 7.63 5.86 20.14
C PRO A 590 7.83 5.10 21.47
N PRO A 591 9.03 5.10 22.05
CA PRO A 591 9.18 4.78 23.46
C PRO A 591 8.56 5.91 24.30
N LEU A 592 8.13 5.60 25.53
CA LEU A 592 7.95 6.62 26.57
C LEU A 592 9.21 7.48 26.66
N SER A 593 9.03 8.81 26.63
CA SER A 593 10.14 9.74 26.78
C SER A 593 10.78 9.55 28.15
N SER A 594 12.06 9.17 28.16
CA SER A 594 12.82 9.23 29.40
C SER A 594 12.82 10.69 29.86
N ARG A 595 12.19 10.98 30.99
CA ARG A 595 12.57 12.15 31.79
C ARG A 595 14.04 11.96 32.09
N ARG A 596 14.93 12.61 31.33
CA ARG A 596 16.33 12.77 31.74
C ARG A 596 16.24 13.36 33.15
N LYS A 597 16.65 12.57 34.16
CA LYS A 597 17.15 13.19 35.39
C LYS A 597 18.20 14.17 34.88
N LYS A 598 18.08 15.45 35.24
CA LYS A 598 19.24 16.33 35.14
C LYS A 598 20.27 15.68 36.07
N SER A 599 21.33 15.12 35.49
CA SER A 599 22.60 15.00 36.18
C SER A 599 22.96 16.44 36.57
N GLY A 600 22.82 16.73 37.86
CA GLY A 600 23.28 17.98 38.42
C GLY A 600 24.74 17.80 38.77
N ASP A 601 25.59 18.18 37.84
CA ASP A 601 27.01 18.49 37.98
C ASP A 601 27.25 19.76 37.13
#